data_AF-A0ABD0PL05-F1
#
_entry.id   AF-A0ABD0PL05-F1
#
_cell.length_a   1.000
_cell.length_b   1.000
_cell.length_c   1.000
_cell.angle_alpha   90.00
_cell.angle_beta   90.00
_cell.angle_gamma   90.00
#
_symmetry.space_group_name_H-M   'P 1'
#
loop_
_entity.id
_entity.type
_entity.pdbx_description
1 polymer ?
#
loop_
_entity_poly.entity_id
_entity_poly.type
_entity_poly.pdbx_seq_one_letter_code
_entity_poly.pdbx_strand_id
1 'polypeptide(L)' 'AGTETTSSTARHALLLMMKHPDVQERVQQEIDEVVGQDRWPSVEDRQNLPYTDAVIHEVQRHMDIAPIAVPHKM' A
#
# COMPACT_ATOMS: atom_id res chain seq x y z
N ALA A 1 8.85 -15.05 -8.55
CA ALA A 1 8.81 -13.63 -8.15
C ALA A 1 7.39 -13.12 -8.32
N GLY A 2 6.87 -12.29 -7.42
CA GLY A 2 5.46 -11.89 -7.40
C GLY A 2 4.78 -12.26 -6.08
N THR A 3 4.63 -13.55 -5.78
CA THR A 3 4.00 -14.01 -4.51
C THR A 3 4.77 -13.55 -3.27
N GLU A 4 6.08 -13.76 -3.23
CA GLU A 4 6.91 -13.40 -2.07
C GLU A 4 7.02 -11.88 -1.89
N THR A 5 7.24 -11.15 -2.99
CA THR A 5 7.39 -9.69 -2.95
C THR A 5 6.08 -9.00 -2.55
N THR A 6 4.94 -9.46 -3.10
CA THR A 6 3.62 -8.89 -2.78
C THR A 6 3.18 -9.24 -1.37
N SER A 7 3.36 -10.49 -0.92
CA SER A 7 2.99 -10.89 0.45
C SER A 7 3.84 -10.17 1.50
N SER A 8 5.14 -9.98 1.24
CA SER A 8 6.02 -9.18 2.10
C SER A 8 5.59 -7.71 2.15
N THR A 9 5.26 -7.10 1.01
CA THR A 9 4.74 -5.72 0.94
C THR A 9 3.47 -5.56 1.75
N ALA A 10 2.49 -6.45 1.56
CA ALA A 10 1.21 -6.39 2.29
C ALA A 10 1.42 -6.53 3.81
N ARG A 11 2.29 -7.46 4.23
CA ARG A 11 2.64 -7.62 5.65
C ARG A 11 3.29 -6.37 6.22
N HIS A 12 4.19 -5.72 5.47
CA HIS A 12 4.86 -4.50 5.91
C HIS A 12 3.89 -3.31 5.98
N ALA A 13 2.97 -3.19 5.02
CA ALA A 13 1.92 -2.18 5.03
C ALA A 13 1.08 -2.26 6.31
N LEU A 14 0.62 -3.47 6.67
CA LEU A 14 -0.14 -3.71 7.90
C LEU A 14 0.66 -3.34 9.15
N LEU A 15 1.94 -3.72 9.22
CA LEU A 15 2.82 -3.38 10.34
C LEU A 15 2.99 -1.86 10.48
N LEU A 16 3.17 -1.14 9.38
CA LEU A 16 3.33 0.31 9.39
C LEU A 16 2.03 1.02 9.79
N MET A 17 0.88 0.57 9.28
CA MET A 17 -0.43 1.10 9.70
C MET A 17 -0.67 0.89 11.20
N MET A 18 -0.33 -0.28 11.75
CA MET A 18 -0.42 -0.53 13.19
C MET A 18 0.49 0.37 14.04
N LYS A 19 1.65 0.78 13.50
CA LYS A 19 2.58 1.71 14.18
C LYS A 19 2.20 3.17 14.02
N HIS A 20 1.44 3.50 12.97
CA HIS A 20 1.02 4.85 12.59
C HIS A 20 -0.51 4.88 12.47
N PRO A 21 -1.24 4.82 13.60
CA PRO A 21 -2.71 4.75 13.59
C PRO A 21 -3.37 5.97 12.95
N ASP A 22 -2.70 7.13 12.99
CA ASP A 22 -3.11 8.36 12.30
C ASP A 22 -3.12 8.19 10.77
N VAL A 23 -2.12 7.49 10.22
CA VAL A 23 -2.07 7.16 8.79
C VAL A 23 -3.17 6.15 8.45
N GLN A 24 -3.37 5.14 9.29
CA GLN A 24 -4.44 4.15 9.09
C GLN A 24 -5.83 4.81 9.11
N GLU A 25 -6.10 5.69 10.06
CA GLU A 25 -7.36 6.43 10.17
C GLU A 25 -7.60 7.30 8.94
N ARG A 26 -6.57 8.02 8.47
CA ARG A 26 -6.68 8.87 7.30
C ARG A 26 -6.87 8.09 6.00
N VAL A 27 -6.24 6.93 5.84
CA VAL A 27 -6.50 6.02 4.72
C VAL A 27 -7.95 5.54 4.75
N GLN A 28 -8.44 5.11 5.92
CA GLN A 28 -9.83 4.67 6.05
C GLN A 28 -10.82 5.78 5.75
N GLN A 29 -10.55 7.00 6.22
CA GLN A 29 -11.38 8.17 5.95
C GLN A 29 -11.46 8.47 4.45
N GLU A 30 -10.33 8.47 3.72
CA GLU A 30 -10.33 8.70 2.28
C GLU A 30 -11.13 7.61 1.54
N ILE A 31 -10.99 6.35 1.94
CA ILE A 31 -11.75 5.23 1.36
C ILE A 31 -13.26 5.43 1.62
N ASP A 32 -13.64 5.74 2.85
CA ASP A 32 -15.04 5.93 3.22
C ASP A 32 -15.67 7.13 2.46
N GLU A 33 -14.93 8.21 2.26
CA GLU A 33 -15.38 9.40 1.53
C GLU A 33 -15.54 9.15 0.02
N VAL A 34 -14.65 8.38 -0.60
CA VAL A 34 -14.59 8.19 -2.06
C VAL A 34 -15.40 6.96 -2.51
N VAL A 35 -15.28 5.86 -1.79
CA VAL A 35 -15.91 4.57 -2.13
C VAL A 35 -17.28 4.44 -1.49
N GLY A 36 -17.45 5.02 -0.28
CA GLY A 36 -18.62 4.78 0.58
C GLY A 36 -18.54 3.44 1.30
N GLN A 37 -19.52 3.17 2.16
CA GLN A 37 -19.59 1.94 2.97
C GLN A 37 -20.47 0.84 2.35
N ASP A 38 -21.12 1.13 1.22
CA ASP A 38 -22.08 0.22 0.58
C ASP A 38 -21.44 -0.82 -0.34
N ARG A 39 -20.15 -0.66 -0.66
CA ARG A 39 -19.42 -1.54 -1.58
C ARG A 39 -17.94 -1.64 -1.21
N TRP A 40 -17.29 -2.68 -1.73
CA TRP A 40 -15.84 -2.83 -1.61
C TRP A 40 -15.09 -1.91 -2.61
N PRO A 41 -13.87 -1.45 -2.25
CA PRO A 41 -13.01 -0.74 -3.18
C PRO A 41 -12.64 -1.59 -4.39
N SER A 42 -12.50 -0.94 -5.54
CA SER A 42 -12.09 -1.53 -6.81
C SER A 42 -10.83 -0.84 -7.37
N VAL A 43 -10.22 -1.43 -8.40
CA VAL A 43 -9.04 -0.84 -9.06
C VAL A 43 -9.38 0.49 -9.74
N GLU A 44 -10.63 0.69 -10.16
CA GLU A 44 -11.11 1.92 -10.80
C GLU A 44 -11.11 3.10 -9.82
N ASP A 45 -11.32 2.84 -8.54
CA ASP A 45 -11.32 3.86 -7.49
C ASP A 45 -9.91 4.43 -7.21
N ARG A 46 -8.85 3.72 -7.60
CA ARG A 46 -7.46 4.08 -7.28
C ARG A 46 -7.09 5.51 -7.68
N GLN A 47 -7.59 5.99 -8.82
CA GLN A 47 -7.29 7.36 -9.29
C GLN A 47 -7.90 8.44 -8.38
N ASN A 48 -8.93 8.08 -7.62
CA ASN A 48 -9.62 8.95 -6.68
C ASN A 48 -9.15 8.74 -5.23
N LEU A 49 -8.17 7.86 -4.98
CA LEU A 49 -7.60 7.59 -3.66
C LEU A 49 -6.12 8.01 -3.58
N PRO A 50 -5.79 9.30 -3.80
CA PRO A 50 -4.41 9.76 -3.90
C PRO A 50 -3.60 9.56 -2.61
N TYR A 51 -4.21 9.67 -1.42
CA TYR A 51 -3.52 9.45 -0.16
C TYR A 51 -3.22 7.98 0.06
N THR A 52 -4.19 7.10 -0.19
CA THR A 52 -4.01 5.64 -0.12
C THR A 52 -2.93 5.18 -1.11
N ASP A 53 -2.95 5.69 -2.34
CA ASP A 53 -1.92 5.40 -3.34
C ASP A 53 -0.54 5.89 -2.88
N ALA A 54 -0.45 7.10 -2.30
CA ALA A 54 0.79 7.62 -1.73
C ALA A 54 1.31 6.76 -0.57
N VAL A 55 0.43 6.26 0.31
CA VAL A 55 0.82 5.36 1.42
C VAL A 55 1.39 4.05 0.89
N ILE A 56 0.78 3.46 -0.15
CA ILE A 56 1.31 2.23 -0.78
C ILE A 56 2.73 2.47 -1.32
N HIS A 57 2.94 3.59 -2.03
CA HIS A 57 4.28 3.96 -2.53
C HIS A 57 5.28 4.17 -1.39
N GLU A 58 4.87 4.80 -0.30
CA GLU A 58 5.74 5.04 0.86
C GLU A 58 6.10 3.73 1.58
N VAL A 59 5.17 2.77 1.69
CA VAL A 59 5.47 1.43 2.21
C VAL A 59 6.52 0.74 1.34
N GLN A 60 6.36 0.79 0.02
CA GLN A 60 7.33 0.19 -0.91
C GLN A 60 8.71 0.86 -0.79
N ARG A 61 8.75 2.19 -0.68
CA ARG A 61 9.98 2.97 -0.49
C ARG A 61 10.66 2.63 0.84
N HIS A 62 9.90 2.46 1.92
CA HIS A 62 10.42 2.15 3.25
C HIS A 62 10.94 0.72 3.35
N MET A 63 10.24 -0.24 2.75
CA MET A 63 10.59 -1.66 2.81
C MET A 63 11.83 -1.98 1.97
N ASP A 64 12.06 -1.26 0.87
CA ASP A 64 13.19 -1.43 -0.05
C ASP A 64 13.51 -2.91 -0.32
N ILE A 65 12.48 -3.69 -0.70
CA ILE A 65 12.53 -5.17 -0.72
C ILE A 65 13.56 -5.76 -1.69
N ALA A 66 14.02 -4.96 -2.65
CA ALA A 66 15.05 -5.31 -3.61
C ALA A 66 16.02 -4.13 -3.74
N PRO A 67 16.86 -3.87 -2.72
CA PRO A 67 17.75 -2.69 -2.68
C PRO A 67 18.83 -2.77 -3.75
N ILE A 68 19.15 -4.00 -4.16
CA ILE A 68 19.97 -4.31 -5.32
C ILE A 68 19.08 -5.15 -6.24
N ALA A 69 18.84 -4.64 -7.45
CA ALA A 69 18.03 -5.32 -8.45
C ALA A 69 18.59 -6.72 -8.79
N VAL A 70 17.77 -7.53 -9.47
CA VAL A 70 18.20 -8.86 -9.92
C VAL A 70 19.45 -8.74 -10.81
N PRO A 71 20.49 -9.57 -10.62
CA PRO A 71 21.70 -9.50 -11.44
C PRO A 71 21.40 -9.51 -12.94
N HIS A 72 21.93 -8.51 -13.67
CA HIS A 72 21.72 -8.40 -15.12
C HIS A 72 22.59 -9.38 -15.93
N LYS A 73 23.70 -9.84 -15.35
CA LYS A 73 24.60 -10.89 -15.88
C LYS A 73 25.22 -11.67 -14.72
N MET A 74 25.45 -12.96 -14.93
CA MET A 74 26.23 -13.83 -14.06
C MET A 74 27.72 -13.72 -14.41
#